data_AF-A0A414RBZ9-F1
#
_entry.id   AF-A0A414RBZ9-F1
#
_cell.length_a   1.000
_cell.length_b   1.000
_cell.length_c   1.000
_cell.angle_alpha   90.00
_cell.angle_beta   90.00
_cell.angle_gamma   90.00
#
_symmetry.space_group_name_H-M   'P 1'
#
loop_
_entity.id
_entity.type
_entity.pdbx_description
1 polymer ?
#
loop_
_entity_poly.entity_id
_entity_poly.type
_entity_poly.pdbx_seq_one_letter_code
_entity_poly.pdbx_strand_id
1 'polypeptide(L)'
;MHALTLNFEEPATVTEESGYTLFLLCNPQSLVEDSGFSISYQRDGVSYTASTNKLGKQFEAGKYYQFVLRLTKEELKVEGCEVSDWVSEKLPEIAIEEIPS
;
A
#
# COMPACT_ATOMS: atom_id res chain seq x y z
N MET A 1 -6.77 -7.54 19.23
CA MET A 1 -6.76 -6.88 17.91
C MET A 1 -5.53 -6.00 17.87
N HIS A 2 -4.53 -6.33 17.05
CA HIS A 2 -3.33 -5.51 16.88
C HIS A 2 -3.55 -4.64 15.65
N ALA A 3 -3.57 -3.32 15.80
CA ALA A 3 -3.69 -2.37 14.69
C ALA A 3 -2.33 -1.70 14.49
N LEU A 4 -1.84 -1.66 13.25
CA LEU A 4 -0.71 -0.82 12.88
C LEU A 4 -1.24 0.60 12.65
N THR A 5 -0.80 1.55 13.47
CA THR A 5 -1.14 2.97 13.32
C THR A 5 0.10 3.73 12.87
N LEU A 6 -0.03 4.48 11.78
CA LEU A 6 1.01 5.35 11.26
C LEU A 6 0.59 6.81 11.53
N ASN A 7 1.38 7.52 12.32
CA ASN A 7 1.16 8.94 12.60
C ASN A 7 2.18 9.75 11.79
N PHE A 8 1.70 10.73 11.02
CA PHE A 8 2.57 11.68 10.33
C PHE A 8 2.73 12.91 11.23
N GLU A 9 3.97 13.22 11.64
CA GLU A 9 4.25 14.24 12.66
C GLU A 9 4.02 15.68 12.19
N GLU A 10 4.14 15.93 10.88
CA GLU A 10 3.93 17.25 10.30
C GLU A 10 2.69 17.27 9.39
N PRO A 11 1.76 18.23 9.57
CA PRO A 11 0.67 18.44 8.64
C PRO A 11 1.22 18.77 7.24
N ALA A 12 1.11 17.82 6.32
CA ALA A 12 1.47 18.04 4.93
C ALA A 12 0.29 18.69 4.19
N THR A 13 0.56 19.77 3.44
CA THR A 13 -0.44 20.32 2.52
C THR A 13 -0.58 19.39 1.33
N VAL A 14 -1.75 18.77 1.19
CA VAL A 14 -2.10 17.98 0.00
C VAL A 14 -2.53 18.95 -1.09
N THR A 15 -1.76 19.07 -2.17
CA THR A 15 -2.22 19.79 -3.37
C THR A 15 -3.28 18.94 -4.08
N GLU A 16 -4.24 19.56 -4.77
CA GLU A 16 -5.41 18.87 -5.38
C GLU A 16 -5.03 17.75 -6.38
N GLU A 17 -3.78 17.75 -6.85
CA GLU A 17 -3.25 16.77 -7.81
C GLU A 17 -2.32 15.71 -7.18
N SER A 18 -2.09 15.75 -5.86
CA SER A 18 -1.18 14.85 -5.16
C SER A 18 -1.91 13.75 -4.39
N GLY A 19 -1.53 12.50 -4.64
CA GLY A 19 -1.92 11.34 -3.84
C GLY A 19 -0.77 10.90 -2.92
N TYR A 20 -1.11 10.17 -1.87
CA TYR A 20 -0.11 9.50 -1.03
C TYR A 20 -0.06 8.02 -1.37
N THR A 21 1.15 7.46 -1.38
CA THR A 21 1.35 6.01 -1.46
C THR A 21 2.00 5.55 -0.17
N LEU A 22 1.40 4.55 0.46
CA LEU A 22 1.95 3.86 1.61
C LEU A 22 2.39 2.46 1.18
N PHE A 23 3.64 2.11 1.49
CA PHE A 23 4.14 0.75 1.29
C PHE A 23 4.22 0.02 2.63
N LEU A 24 3.66 -1.19 2.68
CA LEU A 24 3.72 -2.07 3.83
C LEU A 24 4.44 -3.36 3.41
N LEU A 25 5.57 -3.65 4.05
CA LEU A 25 6.26 -4.91 3.86
C LEU A 25 5.74 -5.91 4.90
N CYS A 26 5.05 -6.94 4.42
CA CYS A 26 4.52 -8.00 5.26
C CYS A 26 5.35 -9.27 5.08
N ASN A 27 5.61 -9.99 6.17
CA ASN A 27 6.17 -11.33 6.06
C ASN A 27 5.16 -12.25 5.35
N PRO A 28 5.61 -13.12 4.44
CA PRO A 28 4.74 -14.12 3.83
C PRO A 28 4.15 -15.02 4.91
N GLN A 29 2.84 -15.19 4.90
CA GLN A 29 2.15 -15.94 5.96
C GLN A 29 0.80 -16.46 5.48
N SER A 30 0.50 -17.72 5.82
CA SER A 30 -0.85 -18.27 5.79
C SER A 30 -1.60 -17.88 7.07
N LEU A 31 -2.81 -17.38 6.91
CA LEU A 31 -3.68 -16.90 7.98
C LEU A 31 -4.75 -17.94 8.28
N VAL A 32 -5.11 -18.07 9.56
CA VAL A 32 -6.16 -19.00 10.01
C VAL A 32 -7.54 -18.57 9.47
N GLU A 33 -7.75 -17.25 9.40
CA GLU A 33 -8.98 -16.61 8.94
C GLU A 33 -8.71 -15.66 7.75
N ASP A 34 -9.77 -15.25 7.05
CA ASP A 34 -9.64 -14.24 6.01
C ASP A 34 -9.13 -12.93 6.63
N SER A 35 -8.09 -12.35 6.02
CA SER A 35 -7.65 -11.00 6.37
C SER A 35 -8.63 -9.95 5.83
N GLY A 36 -8.66 -8.80 6.50
CA GLY A 36 -9.29 -7.59 6.00
C GLY A 36 -8.29 -6.45 6.11
N PHE A 37 -8.29 -5.56 5.11
CA PHE A 37 -7.61 -4.28 5.16
C PHE A 37 -8.61 -3.22 5.63
N SER A 38 -8.17 -2.37 6.55
CA SER A 38 -8.89 -1.17 6.95
C SER A 38 -7.91 -0.04 7.11
N ILE A 39 -8.29 1.14 6.63
CA ILE A 39 -7.51 2.36 6.75
C ILE A 39 -8.44 3.49 7.16
N SER A 40 -7.98 4.25 8.15
CA SER A 40 -8.65 5.47 8.59
C SER A 40 -7.79 6.66 8.23
N TYR A 41 -8.44 7.68 7.67
CA TYR A 41 -7.82 8.95 7.29
C TYR A 41 -8.60 10.09 7.94
N GLN A 42 -7.90 11.00 8.61
CA GLN A 42 -8.51 12.17 9.23
C GLN A 42 -8.07 13.44 8.52
N ARG A 43 -9.03 14.29 8.15
CA ARG A 43 -8.80 15.60 7.53
C ARG A 43 -9.79 16.61 8.09
N ASP A 44 -9.29 17.78 8.47
CA ASP A 44 -10.11 18.89 8.97
C ASP A 44 -11.04 18.49 10.13
N GLY A 45 -10.59 17.56 10.99
CA GLY A 45 -11.36 17.03 12.11
C GLY A 45 -12.37 15.93 11.74
N VAL A 46 -12.56 15.62 10.46
CA VAL A 46 -13.45 14.57 9.96
C VAL A 46 -12.65 13.28 9.73
N SER A 47 -13.15 12.17 10.28
CA SER A 47 -12.55 10.85 10.10
C SER A 47 -13.30 10.05 9.04
N TYR A 48 -12.55 9.50 8.09
CA TYR A 48 -13.03 8.65 7.03
C TYR A 48 -12.40 7.26 7.17
N THR A 49 -13.16 6.20 6.94
CA THR A 49 -12.65 4.82 7.01
C THR A 49 -13.05 4.06 5.76
N ALA A 50 -12.08 3.41 5.13
CA ALA A 50 -12.29 2.46 4.06
C ALA A 50 -11.82 1.08 4.49
N SER A 51 -12.57 0.05 4.13
CA SER A 51 -12.21 -1.32 4.45
C SER A 51 -12.58 -2.29 3.33
N THR A 52 -11.80 -3.35 3.19
CA THR A 52 -12.12 -4.50 2.33
C THR A 52 -12.81 -5.58 3.15
N ASN A 53 -13.81 -6.26 2.57
CA ASN A 53 -14.50 -7.33 3.28
C ASN A 53 -13.64 -8.59 3.45
N LYS A 54 -12.82 -8.95 2.44
CA LYS A 54 -11.92 -10.11 2.46
C LYS A 54 -10.74 -9.89 1.53
N LEU A 55 -9.53 -10.10 2.05
CA LEU A 55 -8.28 -10.12 1.31
C LEU A 55 -7.74 -11.53 1.03
N GLY A 56 -8.42 -12.53 1.58
CA GLY A 56 -8.00 -13.92 1.54
C GLY A 56 -7.13 -14.29 2.73
N LYS A 57 -6.65 -15.53 2.71
CA LYS A 57 -5.98 -16.19 3.83
C LYS A 57 -4.47 -16.28 3.67
N GLN A 58 -3.87 -15.57 2.73
CA GLN A 58 -2.44 -15.64 2.52
C GLN A 58 -1.86 -14.33 2.01
N PHE A 59 -0.72 -13.96 2.61
CA PHE A 59 0.24 -13.07 1.98
C PHE A 59 1.32 -13.96 1.37
N GLU A 60 1.29 -14.10 0.05
CA GLU A 60 2.24 -14.93 -0.68
C GLU A 60 3.60 -14.22 -0.79
N ALA A 61 4.68 -15.00 -0.73
CA ALA A 61 6.02 -14.48 -0.96
C ALA A 61 6.15 -13.97 -2.39
N GLY A 62 6.75 -12.79 -2.56
CA GLY A 62 6.99 -12.20 -3.88
C GLY A 62 5.73 -11.70 -4.57
N LYS A 63 4.63 -11.43 -3.85
CA LYS A 63 3.46 -10.74 -4.39
C LYS A 63 3.38 -9.30 -3.93
N TYR A 64 2.84 -8.44 -4.79
CA TYR A 64 2.53 -7.04 -4.51
C TYR A 64 1.01 -6.85 -4.51
N TYR A 65 0.46 -6.41 -3.38
CA TYR A 65 -0.97 -6.17 -3.19
C TYR A 65 -1.21 -4.66 -3.19
N GLN A 66 -1.87 -4.14 -4.22
CA GLN A 66 -2.13 -2.71 -4.40
C GLN A 66 -3.60 -2.38 -4.16
N PHE A 67 -3.84 -1.38 -3.31
CA PHE A 67 -5.17 -0.80 -3.07
C PHE A 67 -5.18 0.66 -3.50
N VAL A 68 -6.16 1.03 -4.33
CA VAL A 68 -6.38 2.42 -4.72
C VAL A 68 -7.55 2.96 -3.90
N LEU A 69 -7.27 4.00 -3.11
CA LEU A 69 -8.24 4.67 -2.26
C LEU A 69 -8.56 6.04 -2.83
N ARG A 70 -9.84 6.39 -2.88
CA ARG A 70 -10.28 7.74 -3.25
C ARG A 70 -11.06 8.36 -2.12
N LEU A 71 -10.60 9.53 -1.67
CA LEU A 71 -11.35 10.39 -0.78
C LEU A 71 -12.30 11.27 -1.60
N THR A 72 -13.57 11.27 -1.24
CA THR A 72 -14.57 12.25 -1.71
C THR A 72 -15.00 13.13 -0.53
N LYS A 73 -15.91 14.08 -0.78
CA LYS A 73 -16.50 14.89 0.32
C LYS A 73 -17.27 14.04 1.32
N GLU A 74 -17.81 12.91 0.87
CA GLU A 74 -18.77 12.08 1.62
C GLU A 74 -18.09 10.89 2.28
N GLU A 75 -17.12 10.27 1.62
CA GLU A 75 -16.51 9.02 2.08
C GLU A 75 -15.08 8.81 1.58
N LEU A 76 -14.37 7.87 2.22
CA LEU A 76 -13.17 7.25 1.67
C LEU A 76 -13.56 5.87 1.14
N LYS A 77 -13.29 5.61 -0.14
CA LYS A 77 -13.67 4.36 -0.80
C LYS A 77 -12.48 3.64 -1.41
N VAL A 78 -12.55 2.30 -1.44
CA VAL A 78 -11.63 1.46 -2.21
C VAL A 78 -12.14 1.42 -3.65
N GLU A 79 -11.35 1.92 -4.59
CA GLU A 79 -11.71 1.92 -6.02
C GLU A 79 -11.07 0.77 -6.80
N GLY A 80 -9.97 0.22 -6.29
CA GLY A 80 -9.26 -0.87 -6.95
C GLY A 80 -8.48 -1.71 -5.97
N CYS A 81 -8.38 -3.00 -6.30
CA CYS A 81 -7.56 -3.99 -5.63
C CYS A 81 -6.89 -4.84 -6.71
N GLU A 82 -5.57 -4.80 -6.80
CA GLU A 82 -4.79 -5.60 -7.74
C GLU A 82 -3.74 -6.40 -6.99
N VAL A 83 -3.50 -7.64 -7.42
CA VAL A 83 -2.42 -8.48 -6.92
C VAL A 83 -1.55 -8.86 -8.11
N SER A 84 -0.29 -8.46 -8.05
CA SER A 84 0.71 -8.75 -9.09
C SER A 84 1.94 -9.42 -8.48
N ASP A 85 2.83 -9.92 -9.33
CA ASP A 85 4.16 -10.34 -8.86
C ASP A 85 4.95 -9.11 -8.40
N TRP A 86 5.71 -9.25 -7.32
CA TRP A 86 6.68 -8.26 -6.89
C TRP A 86 7.84 -8.28 -7.89
N VAL A 87 7.67 -7.57 -9.01
CA VAL A 87 8.73 -7.37 -9.99
C VAL A 87 9.67 -6.34 -9.39
N SER A 88 10.72 -6.80 -8.68
CA SER A 88 11.92 -5.99 -8.55
C SER A 88 12.37 -5.71 -9.98
N GLU A 89 12.46 -4.46 -10.40
CA GLU A 89 13.01 -4.13 -11.71
C GLU A 89 14.24 -4.99 -11.99
N LYS A 90 14.24 -5.70 -13.13
CA LYS A 90 15.48 -6.23 -13.69
C LYS A 90 16.31 -5.00 -14.07
N LEU A 91 17.14 -4.53 -13.15
CA LEU A 91 18.14 -3.51 -13.45
C LEU A 91 19.00 -4.06 -14.59
N PRO A 92 19.24 -3.31 -15.67
CA PRO A 92 20.13 -3.76 -16.73
C PRO A 92 21.51 -4.03 -16.13
N GLU A 93 22.15 -5.14 -16.52
CA GLU A 93 23.55 -5.39 -16.18
C GLU A 93 24.40 -4.25 -16.72
N ILE A 94 25.13 -3.57 -15.84
CA ILE A 94 26.16 -2.62 -16.25
C ILE A 94 27.35 -3.45 -16.73
N ALA A 95 27.50 -3.58 -18.05
CA ALA A 95 28.71 -4.15 -18.63
C ALA A 95 29.88 -3.22 -18.33
N ILE A 96 30.84 -3.69 -17.52
CA ILE A 96 32.13 -3.02 -17.36
C ILE A 96 33.00 -3.50 -18.52
N GLU A 97 33.18 -2.66 -19.54
CA GLU A 97 34.24 -2.87 -20.51
C GLU A 97 35.57 -2.48 -19.84
N GLU A 98 36.29 -3.47 -19.29
CA GLU A 98 37.71 -3.28 -19.01
C GLU A 98 38.43 -3.13 -20.35
N ILE A 99 38.88 -1.91 -20.67
CA ILE A 99 39.89 -1.71 -21.71
C ILE A 99 41.24 -2.05 -21.05
N PRO A 100 41.90 -3.16 -21.41
CA PRO A 100 43.20 -3.50 -20.84
C PRO A 100 44.23 -2.41 -21.19
N SER A 101 45.06 -2.06 -20.20
CA SER A 101 46.18 -1.11 -20.32
C SER A 101 47.35 -1.69 -21.12
#